data_AF-A0A2D6Q7Y4-F1
#
_entry.id   AF-A0A2D6Q7Y4-F1
#
_cell.length_a   1.000
_cell.length_b   1.000
_cell.length_c   1.000
_cell.angle_alpha   90.00
_cell.angle_beta   90.00
_cell.angle_gamma   90.00
#
_symmetry.space_group_name_H-M   'P 1'
#
loop_
_entity.id
_entity.type
_entity.pdbx_description
1 polymer ?
#
loop_
_entity_poly.entity_id
_entity_poly.type
_entity_poly.pdbx_seq_one_letter_code
_entity_poly.pdbx_strand_id
1 'polypeptide(L)'
;MSVQDIADYIKKNLKKGYTLDSLRFSLISQGYSKISVENAIDLVNKQMAKEMPRIKERPEIIYKVVTENGELKDKSPNEIA
;
A
#
# COMPACT_ATOMS: atom_id res chain seq x y z
N MET A 1 -17.72 5.78 -21.47
CA MET A 1 -17.48 5.67 -20.02
C MET A 1 -16.15 6.32 -19.72
N SER A 2 -16.09 7.23 -18.75
CA SER A 2 -14.88 7.97 -18.39
C SER A 2 -13.95 7.13 -17.49
N VAL A 3 -12.70 7.55 -17.35
CA VAL A 3 -11.74 6.90 -16.41
C VAL A 3 -12.26 6.95 -14.98
N GLN A 4 -12.99 8.00 -14.60
CA GLN A 4 -13.58 8.17 -13.28
C GLN A 4 -14.68 7.11 -13.02
N ASP A 5 -15.56 6.88 -13.99
CA ASP A 5 -16.62 5.88 -13.86
C ASP A 5 -16.05 4.45 -13.67
N ILE A 6 -14.98 4.13 -14.41
CA ILE A 6 -14.27 2.85 -14.28
C ILE A 6 -13.62 2.73 -12.90
N ALA A 7 -13.02 3.81 -12.40
CA ALA A 7 -12.41 3.86 -11.07
C ALA A 7 -13.46 3.64 -9.96
N ASP A 8 -14.62 4.29 -10.06
CA ASP A 8 -15.72 4.13 -9.10
C ASP A 8 -16.30 2.71 -9.13
N TYR A 9 -16.41 2.11 -10.32
CA TYR A 9 -16.78 0.70 -10.48
C TYR A 9 -15.75 -0.24 -9.82
N ILE A 10 -14.46 -0.05 -10.09
CA ILE A 10 -13.39 -0.85 -9.51
C ILE A 10 -13.43 -0.73 -7.98
N LYS A 11 -13.47 0.49 -7.44
CA LYS A 11 -13.53 0.74 -5.99
C LYS A 11 -14.74 0.07 -5.33
N LYS A 12 -15.92 0.13 -5.95
CA LYS A 12 -17.14 -0.52 -5.45
C LYS A 12 -16.99 -2.05 -5.41
N ASN A 13 -16.31 -2.65 -6.38
CA ASN A 13 -16.14 -4.10 -6.44
C ASN A 13 -14.95 -4.61 -5.59
N LEU A 14 -13.89 -3.82 -5.42
CA LEU A 14 -12.86 -4.13 -4.42
C LEU A 14 -13.45 -4.25 -3.01
N LYS A 15 -14.39 -3.35 -2.65
CA LYS A 15 -15.13 -3.43 -1.38
C LYS A 15 -15.99 -4.70 -1.22
N LYS A 16 -16.35 -5.36 -2.32
CA LYS A 16 -17.08 -6.64 -2.31
C LYS A 16 -16.15 -7.86 -2.25
N GLY A 17 -14.83 -7.66 -2.28
CA GLY A 17 -13.83 -8.73 -2.24
C GLY A 17 -13.36 -9.24 -3.60
N TYR A 18 -13.72 -8.57 -4.70
CA TYR A 18 -13.12 -8.90 -6.00
C TYR A 18 -11.64 -8.51 -6.03
N THR A 19 -10.81 -9.29 -6.72
CA THR A 19 -9.41 -8.95 -6.92
C THR A 19 -9.24 -7.96 -8.06
N LEU A 20 -8.19 -7.14 -7.98
CA LEU A 20 -7.90 -6.12 -8.97
C LEU A 20 -7.64 -6.72 -10.36
N ASP A 21 -7.00 -7.89 -10.41
CA ASP A 21 -6.75 -8.65 -11.65
C ASP A 21 -8.04 -9.17 -12.30
N SER A 22 -8.97 -9.70 -11.49
CA SER A 22 -10.26 -10.17 -12.00
C SER A 22 -11.07 -9.04 -12.64
N LEU A 23 -11.06 -7.86 -12.01
CA LEU A 23 -11.73 -6.66 -12.52
C LEU A 23 -11.05 -6.12 -13.78
N ARG A 24 -9.71 -6.10 -13.80
CA ARG A 24 -8.91 -5.71 -14.96
C ARG A 24 -9.25 -6.58 -16.17
N PHE A 25 -9.22 -7.91 -16.01
CA PHE A 25 -9.52 -8.84 -17.08
C PHE A 25 -10.96 -8.67 -17.56
N SER A 26 -11.93 -8.62 -16.64
CA SER A 26 -13.35 -8.44 -16.99
C SER A 26 -13.62 -7.15 -17.77
N LEU A 27 -13.04 -6.03 -17.35
CA LEU A 27 -13.24 -4.74 -18.04
C LEU A 27 -12.61 -4.74 -19.44
N ILE A 28 -11.43 -5.34 -19.60
CA ILE A 28 -10.81 -5.47 -20.92
C ILE A 28 -11.66 -6.39 -21.82
N SER A 29 -12.15 -7.52 -21.31
CA SER A 29 -13.03 -8.44 -22.04
C SER A 29 -14.37 -7.81 -22.41
N GLN A 30 -14.87 -6.83 -21.63
CA GLN A 30 -16.07 -6.04 -21.94
C GLN A 30 -15.84 -5.01 -23.07
N GLY A 31 -14.59 -4.83 -23.53
CA GLY A 31 -14.24 -3.91 -24.61
C GLY A 31 -13.75 -2.55 -24.15
N TYR A 32 -13.52 -2.34 -22.85
CA TYR A 32 -12.84 -1.12 -22.39
C TYR A 32 -11.37 -1.13 -22.83
N SER A 33 -10.86 0.02 -23.24
CA SER A 33 -9.46 0.13 -23.64
C SER A 33 -8.55 -0.20 -22.45
N LYS A 34 -7.50 -0.98 -22.72
CA LYS A 34 -6.51 -1.34 -21.70
C LYS A 34 -5.98 -0.10 -20.97
N ILE A 35 -5.63 0.94 -21.73
CA ILE A 35 -5.11 2.20 -21.19
C ILE A 35 -6.10 2.86 -20.21
N SER A 36 -7.39 2.92 -20.55
CA SER A 36 -8.39 3.50 -19.65
C SER A 36 -8.55 2.68 -18.37
N VAL A 37 -8.48 1.35 -18.46
CA VAL A 37 -8.55 0.46 -17.29
C VAL A 37 -7.32 0.64 -16.40
N GLU A 38 -6.12 0.70 -16.96
CA GLU A 38 -4.89 0.95 -16.19
C GLU A 38 -4.93 2.31 -15.48
N ASN A 39 -5.34 3.36 -16.19
CA ASN A 39 -5.44 4.70 -15.62
C ASN A 39 -6.46 4.75 -14.46
N ALA A 40 -7.58 4.03 -14.60
CA ALA A 40 -8.58 3.92 -13.55
C ALA A 40 -8.06 3.17 -12.32
N ILE A 41 -7.29 2.10 -12.53
CA ILE A 41 -6.63 1.35 -11.45
C ILE A 41 -5.66 2.24 -10.67
N ASP A 42 -4.80 2.99 -11.37
CA ASP A 42 -3.85 3.92 -10.73
C ASP A 42 -4.57 5.00 -9.93
N LEU A 43 -5.68 5.53 -10.47
CA LEU A 43 -6.52 6.49 -9.77
C LEU A 43 -7.11 5.91 -8.48
N VAL A 44 -7.65 4.69 -8.52
CA VAL A 44 -8.17 4.00 -7.32
C VAL A 44 -7.08 3.80 -6.28
N ASN A 45 -5.90 3.34 -6.68
CA ASN A 45 -4.76 3.15 -5.77
C ASN A 45 -4.38 4.46 -5.06
N LYS A 46 -4.31 5.57 -5.80
CA LYS A 46 -4.05 6.91 -5.24
C LYS A 46 -5.12 7.35 -4.25
N GLN A 47 -6.39 7.11 -4.56
CA GLN A 47 -7.51 7.46 -3.67
C GLN A 47 -7.48 6.63 -2.38
N MET A 48 -7.27 5.32 -2.49
CA MET A 48 -7.20 4.43 -1.32
C MET A 48 -5.99 4.75 -0.45
N ALA A 49 -4.83 5.01 -1.05
CA ALA A 49 -3.63 5.43 -0.32
C ALA A 49 -3.84 6.77 0.43
N LYS A 50 -4.67 7.67 -0.12
CA LYS A 50 -5.05 8.93 0.54
C LYS A 50 -6.01 8.72 1.72
N GLU A 51 -6.91 7.74 1.61
CA GLU A 51 -7.86 7.36 2.67
C GLU A 51 -7.20 6.59 3.82
N MET A 52 -6.12 5.85 3.53
CA MET A 52 -5.39 5.12 4.56
C MET A 52 -4.70 6.07 5.55
N PRO A 53 -4.77 5.78 6.87
CA PRO A 53 -4.07 6.56 7.87
C PRO A 53 -2.57 6.50 7.58
N ARG A 54 -1.94 7.67 7.52
CA ARG A 54 -0.48 7.76 7.39
C ARG A 54 0.14 7.22 8.68
N ILE A 55 0.79 6.06 8.60
CA ILE A 55 1.61 5.53 9.69
C ILE A 55 2.79 6.50 9.85
N LYS A 56 2.77 7.31 10.92
CA LYS A 56 3.81 8.30 11.24
C LYS A 56 4.87 7.73 12.19
N GLU A 57 5.03 6.41 12.26
CA GLU A 57 6.07 5.82 13.08
C GLU A 57 7.41 6.03 12.39
N ARG A 58 8.29 6.82 13.02
CA ARG A 58 9.69 6.85 12.61
C ARG A 58 10.26 5.46 12.95
N PRO A 59 11.02 4.82 12.05
CA PRO A 59 11.71 3.60 12.43
C PRO A 59 12.65 3.91 13.59
N GLU A 60 12.40 3.30 14.75
CA GLU A 60 13.32 3.39 15.89
C GLU A 60 14.54 2.50 15.59
N ILE A 61 15.70 3.11 15.43
CA ILE A 61 16.96 2.37 15.25
C ILE A 61 17.42 1.92 16.64
N ILE A 62 17.22 0.64 16.94
CA ILE A 62 17.67 0.03 18.21
C ILE A 62 19.11 -0.48 18.02
N TYR A 63 20.06 0.08 18.76
CA TYR A 63 21.43 -0.41 18.83
C TYR A 63 21.56 -1.40 20.00
N LYS A 64 22.00 -2.64 19.72
CA LYS A 64 22.32 -3.65 20.75
C LYS A 64 23.83 -3.87 20.78
N VAL A 65 24.43 -3.77 21.96
CA VAL A 65 25.86 -4.10 22.14
C VAL A 65 25.96 -5.61 22.39
N VAL A 66 26.71 -6.31 21.54
CA VAL A 66 27.05 -7.72 21.74
C VAL A 66 28.33 -7.78 22.57
N THR A 67 28.24 -8.38 23.76
CA THR A 67 29.43 -8.64 24.60
C THR A 67 30.13 -9.92 24.18
N GLU A 68 31.41 -10.08 24.53
CA GLU A 68 32.22 -11.28 24.26
C GLU A 68 31.62 -12.59 24.80
N ASN A 69 30.76 -12.48 25.82
CA ASN A 69 30.04 -13.61 26.43
C ASN A 69 28.68 -13.91 25.76
N GLY A 70 28.34 -13.21 24.67
CA GLY A 70 27.09 -13.40 23.92
C GLY A 70 25.86 -12.75 24.55
N GLU A 71 26.00 -12.02 25.65
CA GLU A 71 24.88 -11.32 26.29
C GLU A 71 24.59 -9.99 25.58
N LEU A 72 23.31 -9.77 25.25
CA LEU A 72 22.78 -8.53 24.69
C LEU A 72 22.35 -7.61 25.84
N LYS A 73 22.98 -6.45 25.99
CA LYS A 73 22.53 -5.41 26.93
C LYS A 73 21.99 -4.21 26.15
N ASP A 74 20.75 -3.82 26.45
CA ASP A 74 20.14 -2.60 25.95
C ASP A 74 20.79 -1.41 26.68
N LYS A 75 21.43 -0.49 25.94
CA LYS A 75 21.96 0.75 26.53
C LYS A 75 21.02 1.92 26.21
N SER A 76 20.71 2.71 27.24
CA SER A 76 20.10 4.02 27.07
C SER A 76 21.11 4.98 26.42
N PRO A 77 20.71 5.84 25.46
CA PRO A 77 21.62 6.76 24.76
C PRO A 77 22.41 7.72 25.65
N ASN A 78 22.08 7.83 26.94
CA ASN A 78 22.70 8.77 27.88
C ASN A 78 23.97 8.24 28.58
N GLU A 79 24.48 7.06 28.22
CA GLU A 79 25.71 6.48 28.80
C GLU A 79 26.95 6.59 27.89
N ILE A 80 26.87 7.33 26.78
CA ILE A 80 27.95 7.49 25.80
C ILE A 80 28.59 8.89 25.85
N ALA A 81 28.57 9.54 27.03
CA ALA A 81 29.21 10.84 27.27
C ALA A 81 30.52 10.68 28.04
#